data_AF-A0A523PTR3-F1
#
_entry.id   AF-A0A523PTR3-F1
#
_cell.length_a   1.000
_cell.length_b   1.000
_cell.length_c   1.000
_cell.angle_alpha   90.00
_cell.angle_beta   90.00
_cell.angle_gamma   90.00
#
_symmetry.space_group_name_H-M   'P 1'
#
loop_
_entity.id
_entity.type
_entity.pdbx_description
1 polymer ?
#
loop_
_entity_poly.entity_id
_entity_poly.type
_entity_poly.pdbx_seq_one_letter_code
_entity_poly.pdbx_strand_id
1 'polypeptide(L)' 'NRACDQLPRGESLKHCEKCDTAIRTARREAVPGVRLCVNCQAEHDKEAVNHSGYNRRGNKDSQLR' A
#
# COMPACT_ATOMS: atom_id res chain seq x y z
N ASN A 1 21.24 18.36 -9.29
CA ASN A 1 19.91 18.33 -8.65
C ASN A 1 18.99 17.40 -9.44
N ARG A 2 18.94 16.10 -9.13
CA ARG A 2 18.00 15.15 -9.76
C ARG A 2 17.16 14.51 -8.66
N ALA A 3 16.09 15.20 -8.27
CA ALA A 3 15.16 14.78 -7.22
C ALA A 3 13.82 14.25 -7.79
N CYS A 4 13.81 13.78 -9.04
CA CYS A 4 12.59 13.38 -9.75
C CYS A 4 12.69 12.05 -10.53
N ASP A 5 13.67 11.19 -10.24
CA ASP A 5 13.86 9.89 -10.94
C ASP A 5 13.35 8.68 -10.13
N GLN A 6 12.87 8.88 -8.89
CA GLN A 6 12.49 7.80 -7.97
C GLN A 6 10.97 7.67 -7.72
N LEU A 7 10.14 8.12 -8.65
CA LEU A 7 8.76 7.62 -8.67
C LEU A 7 8.82 6.24 -9.32
N PRO A 8 8.48 5.14 -8.64
CA PRO A 8 8.30 3.85 -9.30
C PRO A 8 7.10 3.98 -10.25
N ARG A 9 7.36 4.48 -11.46
CA ARG A 9 6.45 4.50 -12.62
C ARG A 9 6.44 3.09 -13.24
N GLY A 10 6.39 2.06 -12.40
CA GLY A 10 6.35 0.68 -12.84
C GLY A 10 4.94 0.32 -13.26
N GLU A 11 4.82 -0.40 -14.37
CA GLU A 11 3.56 -1.01 -14.74
C GLU A 11 3.04 -1.93 -13.63
N SER A 12 1.74 -1.86 -13.36
CA SER A 12 1.10 -2.78 -12.42
C SER A 12 1.24 -4.21 -12.94
N LEU A 13 1.54 -5.16 -12.04
CA LEU A 13 1.69 -6.55 -12.44
C LEU A 13 0.39 -7.11 -13.03
N LYS A 14 0.55 -8.01 -14.00
CA LYS A 14 -0.60 -8.70 -14.59
C LYS A 14 -1.15 -9.79 -13.68
N HIS A 15 -0.25 -10.43 -12.94
CA HIS A 15 -0.52 -11.52 -12.01
C HIS A 15 0.05 -11.18 -10.63
N CYS A 16 -0.60 -11.66 -9.58
CA CYS A 16 -0.19 -11.46 -8.19
C CYS A 16 1.13 -12.16 -7.90
N GLU A 17 2.11 -11.46 -7.32
CA GLU A 17 3.41 -12.08 -6.99
C GLU A 17 3.33 -13.16 -5.88
N LYS A 18 2.25 -13.21 -5.10
CA LYS A 18 2.10 -14.14 -3.98
C LYS A 18 1.32 -15.41 -4.32
N CYS A 19 0.39 -15.33 -5.27
CA CYS A 19 -0.52 -16.44 -5.59
C CYS A 19 -0.81 -16.60 -7.08
N ASP A 20 -0.08 -15.88 -7.94
CA ASP A 20 -0.16 -15.92 -9.41
C ASP A 20 -1.55 -15.66 -10.02
N THR A 21 -2.51 -15.17 -9.22
CA THR A 21 -3.85 -14.83 -9.70
C THR A 21 -3.84 -13.56 -10.56
N ALA A 22 -4.70 -13.51 -11.58
CA ALA A 22 -4.83 -12.34 -12.43
C ALA A 22 -5.30 -11.10 -11.64
N ILE A 23 -4.52 -10.02 -11.70
CA ILE A 23 -4.88 -8.75 -11.09
C ILE A 23 -5.84 -8.02 -12.03
N ARG A 24 -7.05 -7.73 -11.53
CA ARG A 24 -8.10 -7.02 -12.29
C ARG A 24 -7.62 -5.65 -12.76
N THR A 25 -7.95 -5.27 -13.99
CA THR A 25 -7.57 -3.99 -14.60
C THR A 25 -8.00 -2.78 -13.77
N ALA A 26 -9.22 -2.81 -13.23
CA ALA A 26 -9.72 -1.77 -12.31
C ALA A 26 -8.79 -1.52 -11.11
N ARG A 27 -8.09 -2.54 -10.63
CA ARG A 27 -7.10 -2.41 -9.54
C ARG A 27 -5.80 -1.78 -10.02
N ARG A 28 -5.38 -2.09 -11.25
CA ARG A 28 -4.17 -1.51 -11.87
C ARG A 28 -4.34 -0.02 -12.16
N GLU A 29 -5.55 0.39 -12.50
CA GLU A 29 -5.91 1.80 -12.70
C GLU A 29 -6.03 2.56 -11.37
N ALA A 30 -6.69 1.96 -10.37
CA ALA A 30 -6.84 2.58 -9.05
C ALA A 30 -5.51 2.69 -8.28
N VAL A 31 -4.61 1.71 -8.45
CA VAL A 31 -3.31 1.66 -7.78
C VAL A 31 -2.23 1.38 -8.82
N PRO A 32 -1.62 2.43 -9.42
CA PRO A 32 -0.51 2.25 -10.33
C PRO A 32 0.69 1.64 -9.60
N GLY A 33 1.25 0.57 -10.16
CA GLY A 33 2.33 -0.20 -9.55
C GLY A 33 1.85 -1.28 -8.56
N VAL A 34 0.57 -1.70 -8.63
CA VAL A 34 0.08 -2.79 -7.78
C VAL A 34 0.76 -4.12 -8.12
N ARG A 35 1.20 -4.82 -7.09
CA ARG A 35 1.91 -6.11 -7.22
C ARG A 35 1.14 -7.30 -6.64
N LEU A 36 0.18 -7.03 -5.76
CA LEU A 36 -0.64 -8.04 -5.08
C LEU A 36 -2.12 -7.93 -5.49
N CYS A 37 -2.80 -9.07 -5.58
CA CYS A 37 -4.24 -9.09 -5.78
C CYS A 37 -4.97 -8.57 -4.53
N VAL A 38 -6.27 -8.25 -4.68
CA VAL A 38 -7.07 -7.71 -3.57
C VAL A 38 -7.13 -8.63 -2.36
N ASN A 39 -7.17 -9.95 -2.58
CA ASN A 39 -7.23 -10.93 -1.49
C ASN A 39 -5.93 -10.92 -0.70
N CYS A 40 -4.78 -11.01 -1.39
CA CYS A 40 -3.48 -10.95 -0.74
C CYS A 40 -3.24 -9.61 -0.05
N GLN A 41 -3.64 -8.50 -0.68
CA GLN A 41 -3.51 -7.17 -0.08
C GLN A 41 -4.36 -7.05 1.20
N ALA A 42 -5.58 -7.59 1.21
CA ALA A 42 -6.45 -7.55 2.37
C ALA A 42 -5.86 -8.31 3.57
N GLU A 43 -5.22 -9.46 3.33
CA GLU A 43 -4.54 -10.21 4.39
C GLU A 43 -3.34 -9.42 4.94
N HIS A 44 -2.51 -8.84 4.06
CA HIS A 44 -1.40 -7.98 4.47
C HIS A 44 -1.84 -6.73 5.25
N ASP A 45 -2.97 -6.13 4.86
CA ASP A 45 -3.54 -4.98 5.55
C ASP A 45 -4.05 -5.36 6.96
N LYS A 46 -4.74 -6.50 7.09
CA LYS A 46 -5.18 -7.04 8.39
C LYS A 46 -3.99 -7.30 9.32
N GLU A 47 -2.90 -7.88 8.81
CA GLU A 47 -1.67 -8.07 9.59
C GLU A 47 -1.09 -6.72 10.04
N ALA A 48 -0.99 -5.75 9.14
CA ALA A 48 -0.48 -4.41 9.45
C ALA A 48 -1.34 -3.67 10.50
N VAL A 49 -2.68 -3.79 10.42
CA VAL A 49 -3.62 -3.20 11.39
C VAL A 49 -3.46 -3.87 12.77
N ASN A 50 -3.32 -5.19 12.83
CA ASN A 50 -3.11 -5.92 14.08
C ASN A 50 -1.76 -5.58 14.75
N HIS A 51 -0.71 -5.31 13.96
CA HIS A 51 0.56 -4.80 14.47
C HIS A 51 0.52 -3.33 14.86
N SER A 52 -0.50 -2.58 14.44
CA SER A 52 -0.74 -1.19 14.86
C SER A 52 -1.48 -1.07 16.19
N GLY A 53 -1.24 -2.00 17.13
CA GLY A 53 -1.49 -1.84 18.57
C GLY A 53 -0.63 -0.74 19.22
N TYR A 54 -0.13 0.22 18.45
CA TYR A 54 0.49 1.42 19.00
C TYR A 54 -0.63 2.38 19.37
N ASN A 55 -0.95 2.39 20.67
CA ASN A 55 -1.60 3.49 21.36
C ASN A 55 -1.04 4.84 20.86
N ARG A 56 -1.63 5.43 19.81
CA ARG A 56 -1.41 6.84 19.45
C ARG A 56 -2.20 7.74 20.39
N ARG A 57 -2.11 7.48 21.69
CA ARG A 57 -2.34 8.46 22.75
C ARG A 57 -1.13 9.39 22.79
N GLY A 58 -0.80 9.96 21.63
CA GLY A 58 0.27 10.90 21.41
C GLY A 58 -0.29 12.31 21.50
N ASN A 59 -0.37 12.78 22.75
CA ASN A 59 -0.38 14.15 23.21
C ASN A 59 -1.16 15.22 22.41
N LYS A 60 -2.36 15.54 22.90
CA LYS A 60 -3.08 16.78 22.61
C LYS A 60 -2.39 17.94 23.36
N ASP A 61 -1.16 18.30 23.00
CA ASP A 61 -0.49 19.52 23.53
C ASP A 61 0.41 20.23 22.50
N SER A 62 0.39 19.86 21.22
CA SER A 62 1.03 20.66 20.15
C SER A 62 0.06 21.56 19.38
N GLN A 63 -1.21 21.63 19.81
CA GLN A 63 -2.22 22.54 19.27
C GLN A 63 -2.70 23.50 20.36
N LEU A 64 -1.86 24.44 20.81
CA LEU A 64 -2.23 25.83 21.18
C LEU A 64 -1.05 26.52 21.88
N ARG A 65 -0.45 27.48 21.14
CA ARG A 65 0.53 28.51 21.54
C ARG A 65 1.96 28.09 21.79
#